data_AF-A0A973M677-F1
#
_entry.id   AF-A0A973M677-F1
#
_cell.length_a   1.000
_cell.length_b   1.000
_cell.length_c   1.000
_cell.angle_alpha   90.00
_cell.angle_beta   90.00
_cell.angle_gamma   90.00
#
_symmetry.space_group_name_H-M   'P 1'
#
loop_
_entity.id
_entity.type
_entity.pdbx_description
1 polymer ?
#
loop_
_entity_poly.entity_id
_entity_poly.type
_entity_poly.pdbx_seq_one_letter_code
_entity_poly.pdbx_strand_id
1 'polypeptide(L)'
;VQDAVAESLSGFGFDDQIGLAGFTNRLGGKLEPGIVSPVGPIKGAKETLVAKLRGLAPLAQTPLYEAVGQGVDALADAYRSDAINAVVVLSGGPNDTTRPGSLDALQAKLQAQPAGKKVRVFAIAYGNQADTDSLKAIASASGGEFFDATDPKTLKDVLRDVAGSF
;
A
#
# COMPACT_ATOMS: atom_id res chain seq x y z
N VAL A 1 4.34 0.87 -14.00
CA VAL A 1 3.73 0.60 -12.68
C VAL A 1 2.21 0.54 -12.76
N GLN A 2 1.53 1.61 -13.16
CA GLN A 2 0.06 1.68 -13.17
C GLN A 2 -0.61 0.53 -13.96
N ASP A 3 -0.10 0.16 -15.14
CA ASP A 3 -0.68 -0.95 -15.92
C ASP A 3 -0.49 -2.31 -15.25
N ALA A 4 0.62 -2.52 -14.54
CA ALA A 4 0.87 -3.77 -13.83
C ALA A 4 -0.08 -3.91 -12.62
N VAL A 5 -0.33 -2.81 -11.91
CA VAL A 5 -1.29 -2.80 -10.78
C VAL A 5 -2.72 -2.97 -11.30
N ALA A 6 -3.07 -2.35 -12.44
CA ALA A 6 -4.36 -2.59 -13.09
C ALA A 6 -4.57 -4.05 -13.49
N GLU A 7 -3.51 -4.73 -13.94
CA GLU A 7 -3.54 -6.14 -14.30
C GLU A 7 -3.76 -7.03 -13.07
N SER A 8 -3.10 -6.75 -11.94
CA SER A 8 -3.27 -7.52 -10.69
C SER A 8 -4.65 -7.36 -10.05
N LEU A 9 -5.37 -6.27 -10.32
CA LEU A 9 -6.78 -6.13 -9.93
C LEU A 9 -7.68 -7.24 -10.51
N SER A 10 -7.21 -7.98 -11.51
CA SER A 10 -7.91 -9.14 -12.07
C SER A 10 -7.83 -10.40 -11.21
N GLY A 11 -6.91 -10.45 -10.24
CA GLY A 11 -6.76 -11.58 -9.32
C GLY A 11 -7.76 -11.60 -8.16
N PHE A 12 -8.38 -10.46 -7.86
CA PHE A 12 -9.35 -10.34 -6.77
C PHE A 12 -10.72 -10.90 -7.17
N GLY A 13 -11.33 -11.62 -6.25
CA GLY A 13 -12.68 -12.18 -6.36
C GLY A 13 -13.76 -11.11 -6.29
N PHE A 14 -15.00 -11.49 -6.63
CA PHE A 14 -16.13 -10.55 -6.69
C PHE A 14 -16.54 -9.97 -5.32
N ASP A 15 -16.26 -10.67 -4.23
CA ASP A 15 -16.60 -10.27 -2.86
C ASP A 15 -15.48 -9.47 -2.17
N ASP A 16 -14.35 -9.28 -2.86
CA ASP A 16 -13.23 -8.52 -2.35
C ASP A 16 -13.55 -7.03 -2.31
N GLN A 17 -13.06 -6.39 -1.25
CA GLN A 17 -13.16 -4.96 -1.08
C GLN A 17 -11.80 -4.32 -1.26
N ILE A 18 -11.74 -3.29 -2.08
CA ILE A 18 -10.49 -2.58 -2.38
C ILE A 18 -10.70 -1.07 -2.31
N GLY A 19 -9.73 -0.39 -1.71
CA GLY A 19 -9.61 1.06 -1.72
C GLY A 19 -8.33 1.47 -2.44
N LEU A 20 -8.28 2.73 -2.87
CA LEU A 20 -7.09 3.32 -3.45
C LEU A 20 -6.79 4.63 -2.73
N ALA A 21 -5.56 4.79 -2.29
CA ALA A 21 -5.07 6.04 -1.74
C ALA A 21 -3.74 6.42 -2.42
N GLY A 22 -3.57 7.70 -2.69
CA GLY A 22 -2.30 8.28 -3.11
C GLY A 22 -1.65 9.02 -1.96
N PHE A 23 -0.33 8.84 -1.79
CA PHE A 23 0.42 9.45 -0.70
C PHE A 23 1.59 10.26 -1.25
N THR A 24 1.36 11.54 -1.46
CA THR A 24 2.41 12.55 -1.55
C THR A 24 1.97 13.74 -0.71
N ASN A 25 2.86 14.63 -0.32
CA ASN A 25 2.44 15.87 0.33
C ASN A 25 3.30 17.04 -0.10
N ARG A 26 2.69 18.23 -0.10
CA ARG A 26 3.39 19.49 -0.32
C ARG A 26 3.73 20.11 1.04
N LEU A 27 5.02 20.28 1.32
CA LEU A 27 5.55 21.05 2.46
C LEU A 27 4.89 20.69 3.81
N GLY A 28 4.85 19.39 4.16
CA GLY A 28 4.27 18.95 5.44
C GLY A 28 2.73 18.99 5.50
N GLY A 29 2.05 19.34 4.41
CA GLY A 29 0.60 19.27 4.27
C GLY A 29 0.03 17.84 4.41
N LYS A 30 -1.29 17.71 4.28
CA LYS A 30 -1.99 16.41 4.30
C LYS A 30 -1.52 15.54 3.13
N LEU A 31 -1.77 14.24 3.22
CA LEU A 31 -1.61 13.33 2.08
C LEU A 31 -2.53 13.78 0.95
N GLU A 32 -1.93 14.06 -0.19
CA GLU A 32 -2.56 14.37 -1.46
C GLU A 32 -2.24 13.26 -2.46
N PRO A 33 -3.21 12.80 -3.25
CA PRO A 33 -4.65 13.08 -3.14
C PRO A 33 -5.32 12.48 -1.89
N GLY A 34 -4.63 11.64 -1.10
CA GLY A 34 -5.25 10.95 0.03
C GLY A 34 -6.13 9.80 -0.47
N ILE A 35 -7.32 9.60 0.12
CA ILE A 35 -8.27 8.57 -0.34
C ILE A 35 -8.81 8.96 -1.73
N VAL A 36 -8.43 8.18 -2.74
CA VAL A 36 -8.83 8.36 -4.15
C VAL A 36 -10.08 7.52 -4.44
N SER A 37 -10.17 6.35 -3.82
CA SER A 37 -11.36 5.51 -3.80
C SER A 37 -11.49 4.89 -2.41
N PRO A 38 -12.64 5.06 -1.71
CA PRO A 38 -12.85 4.38 -0.44
C PRO A 38 -12.86 2.86 -0.65
N VAL A 39 -12.58 2.12 0.42
CA VAL A 39 -12.67 0.66 0.43
C VAL A 39 -14.12 0.25 0.17
N GLY A 40 -14.33 -0.56 -0.85
CA GLY A 40 -15.65 -1.07 -1.22
C GLY A 40 -15.55 -2.20 -2.24
N PRO A 41 -16.68 -2.85 -2.59
CA PRO A 41 -16.67 -4.01 -3.49
C PRO A 41 -15.98 -3.70 -4.82
N ILE A 42 -15.07 -4.57 -5.25
CA ILE A 42 -14.36 -4.40 -6.53
C ILE A 42 -15.29 -4.58 -7.73
N LYS A 43 -16.38 -5.35 -7.55
CA LYS A 43 -17.38 -5.63 -8.59
C LYS A 43 -17.97 -4.33 -9.13
N GLY A 44 -17.73 -4.07 -10.42
CA GLY A 44 -18.18 -2.85 -11.12
C GLY A 44 -17.37 -1.58 -10.80
N ALA A 45 -16.39 -1.67 -9.89
CA ALA A 45 -15.48 -0.57 -9.55
C ALA A 45 -14.11 -0.69 -10.24
N LYS A 46 -13.79 -1.85 -10.83
CA LYS A 46 -12.48 -2.16 -11.41
C LYS A 46 -12.02 -1.14 -12.45
N GLU A 47 -12.81 -0.86 -13.47
CA GLU A 47 -12.45 0.10 -14.52
C GLU A 47 -12.23 1.51 -13.95
N THR A 48 -13.08 1.92 -13.01
CA THR A 48 -12.96 3.20 -12.30
C THR A 48 -11.69 3.28 -11.46
N LEU A 49 -11.33 2.21 -10.75
CA LEU A 49 -10.10 2.12 -9.97
C LEU A 49 -8.86 2.18 -10.86
N VAL A 50 -8.87 1.46 -11.99
CA VAL A 50 -7.78 1.52 -12.98
C VAL A 50 -7.61 2.93 -13.55
N ALA A 51 -8.71 3.61 -13.88
CA ALA A 51 -8.66 4.98 -14.38
C ALA A 51 -8.09 5.96 -13.32
N LYS A 52 -8.55 5.83 -12.07
CA LYS A 52 -8.05 6.64 -10.93
C LYS A 52 -6.56 6.40 -10.66
N LEU A 53 -6.13 5.14 -10.68
CA LEU A 53 -4.75 4.73 -10.52
C LEU A 53 -3.86 5.33 -11.62
N ARG A 54 -4.32 5.32 -12.88
CA ARG A 54 -3.61 5.94 -14.01
C ARG A 54 -3.46 7.45 -13.87
N GLY A 55 -4.36 8.10 -13.13
CA GLY A 55 -4.30 9.52 -12.81
C GLY A 55 -3.34 9.88 -11.68
N LEU A 56 -2.75 8.91 -10.96
CA LEU A 56 -1.82 9.19 -9.86
C LEU A 56 -0.44 9.55 -10.40
N ALA A 57 0.07 10.71 -9.97
CA ALA A 57 1.43 11.16 -10.24
C ALA A 57 2.12 11.55 -8.92
N PRO A 58 3.44 11.31 -8.79
CA PRO A 58 4.20 11.84 -7.68
C PRO A 58 4.25 13.37 -7.79
N LEU A 59 3.88 14.08 -6.73
CA LEU A 59 3.77 15.56 -6.75
C LEU A 59 4.91 16.25 -6.00
N ALA A 60 5.34 15.72 -4.86
CA ALA A 60 6.36 16.32 -4.01
C ALA A 60 7.01 15.28 -3.07
N GLN A 61 6.80 15.41 -1.75
CA GLN A 61 7.42 14.57 -0.74
C GLN A 61 6.75 13.18 -0.66
N THR A 62 7.46 12.23 -0.04
CA THR A 62 7.08 10.82 0.12
C THR A 62 6.94 10.48 1.61
N PRO A 63 5.80 10.83 2.26
CA PRO A 63 5.51 10.50 3.66
C PRO A 63 5.08 9.02 3.82
N LEU A 64 5.96 8.10 3.43
CA LEU A 64 5.71 6.66 3.37
C LEU A 64 5.21 6.10 4.71
N TYR A 65 5.89 6.42 5.82
CA TYR A 65 5.59 5.80 7.11
C TYR A 65 4.22 6.21 7.64
N GLU A 66 3.86 7.48 7.46
CA GLU A 66 2.54 7.97 7.82
C GLU A 66 1.45 7.36 6.95
N ALA A 67 1.68 7.25 5.64
CA ALA A 67 0.72 6.66 4.71
C ALA A 67 0.39 5.21 5.05
N VAL A 68 1.42 4.39 5.33
CA VAL A 68 1.22 3.00 5.79
C VAL A 68 0.48 2.99 7.12
N GLY A 69 0.90 3.84 8.07
CA GLY A 69 0.25 3.93 9.38
C GLY A 69 -1.23 4.28 9.31
N GLN A 70 -1.63 5.23 8.44
CA GLN A 70 -3.03 5.62 8.23
C GLN A 70 -3.83 4.53 7.52
N GLY A 71 -3.24 3.86 6.52
CA GLY A 71 -3.90 2.75 5.84
C GLY A 71 -4.19 1.57 6.77
N VAL A 72 -3.24 1.25 7.67
CA VAL A 72 -3.41 0.22 8.68
C VAL A 72 -4.51 0.59 9.69
N ASP A 73 -4.53 1.82 10.18
CA ASP A 73 -5.61 2.27 11.11
C ASP A 73 -6.98 2.18 10.44
N ALA A 74 -7.10 2.67 9.20
CA ALA A 74 -8.36 2.64 8.47
C ALA A 74 -8.92 1.22 8.29
N LEU A 75 -8.05 0.23 7.99
CA LEU A 75 -8.46 -1.17 7.90
C LEU A 75 -8.67 -1.82 9.26
N ALA A 76 -7.96 -1.41 10.30
CA ALA A 76 -8.17 -1.91 11.66
C ALA A 76 -9.51 -1.42 12.25
N ASP A 77 -9.90 -0.18 11.94
CA ASP A 77 -11.19 0.41 12.32
C ASP A 77 -12.35 -0.26 11.56
N ALA A 78 -12.16 -0.55 10.27
CA ALA A 78 -13.12 -1.25 9.41
C ALA A 78 -12.87 -2.77 9.32
N TYR A 79 -12.25 -3.36 10.35
CA TYR A 79 -11.77 -4.74 10.30
C TYR A 79 -12.88 -5.75 10.00
N ARG A 80 -12.63 -6.61 9.01
CA ARG A 80 -13.52 -7.71 8.62
C ARG A 80 -12.98 -9.04 9.11
N SER A 81 -13.72 -9.73 9.98
CA SER A 81 -13.32 -11.05 10.49
C SER A 81 -13.49 -12.18 9.47
N ASP A 82 -14.25 -11.93 8.41
CA ASP A 82 -14.53 -12.86 7.30
C ASP A 82 -13.59 -12.66 6.10
N ALA A 83 -12.58 -11.78 6.21
CA ALA A 83 -11.67 -11.43 5.12
C ALA A 83 -10.24 -11.25 5.61
N ILE A 84 -9.28 -11.31 4.67
CA ILE A 84 -7.90 -10.90 4.93
C ILE A 84 -7.85 -9.37 4.87
N ASN A 85 -7.37 -8.74 5.93
CA ASN A 85 -7.22 -7.28 6.00
C ASN A 85 -5.76 -6.95 5.67
N ALA A 86 -5.54 -6.24 4.57
CA ALA A 86 -4.19 -5.96 4.10
C ALA A 86 -4.03 -4.60 3.41
N VAL A 87 -2.88 -3.97 3.66
CA VAL A 87 -2.41 -2.78 2.96
C VAL A 87 -1.35 -3.21 1.97
N VAL A 88 -1.54 -2.89 0.68
CA VAL A 88 -0.48 -2.99 -0.32
C VAL A 88 0.13 -1.61 -0.52
N VAL A 89 1.43 -1.46 -0.25
CA VAL A 89 2.16 -0.21 -0.42
C VAL A 89 3.17 -0.34 -1.55
N LEU A 90 3.13 0.59 -2.50
CA LEU A 90 4.08 0.70 -3.59
C LEU A 90 4.91 1.96 -3.36
N SER A 91 6.24 1.84 -3.24
CA SER A 91 7.13 3.00 -3.13
C SER A 91 8.35 2.86 -4.03
N GLY A 92 8.71 3.96 -4.68
CA GLY A 92 9.93 4.04 -5.50
C GLY A 92 11.02 4.94 -4.95
N GLY A 93 10.84 5.40 -3.71
CA GLY A 93 11.79 6.23 -2.98
C GLY A 93 11.81 5.90 -1.49
N PRO A 94 12.78 6.44 -0.75
CA PRO A 94 12.76 6.40 0.71
C PRO A 94 11.61 7.26 1.27
N ASN A 95 11.39 7.15 2.58
CA ASN A 95 10.57 8.11 3.30
C ASN A 95 11.26 9.50 3.30
N ASP A 96 10.89 10.34 2.34
CA ASP A 96 11.39 11.71 2.20
C ASP A 96 10.28 12.70 2.52
N THR A 97 10.21 13.15 3.76
CA THR A 97 9.22 14.13 4.21
C THR A 97 9.72 14.92 5.41
N THR A 98 9.18 16.12 5.60
CA THR A 98 9.42 16.94 6.81
C THR A 98 8.48 16.58 7.96
N ARG A 99 7.57 15.63 7.75
CA ARG A 99 6.61 15.20 8.78
C ARG A 99 7.26 14.29 9.81
N PRO A 100 6.85 14.39 11.09
CA PRO A 100 7.39 13.53 12.13
C PRO A 100 6.97 12.07 11.89
N GLY A 101 7.92 11.16 12.06
CA GLY A 101 7.73 9.72 11.91
C GLY A 101 9.07 9.02 11.79
N SER A 102 9.16 7.80 12.30
CA SER A 102 10.33 6.95 12.14
C SER A 102 9.89 5.53 11.77
N LEU A 103 10.81 4.80 11.14
CA LEU A 103 10.61 3.39 10.83
C LEU A 103 10.32 2.60 12.12
N ASP A 104 11.09 2.84 13.19
CA ASP A 104 10.91 2.19 14.49
C ASP A 104 9.51 2.41 15.07
N ALA A 105 9.01 3.64 15.01
CA ALA A 105 7.68 3.97 15.53
C ALA A 105 6.58 3.24 14.72
N LEU A 106 6.73 3.17 13.40
CA LEU A 106 5.82 2.41 12.56
C LEU A 106 5.90 0.90 12.85
N GLN A 107 7.10 0.33 12.97
CA GLN A 107 7.27 -1.09 13.30
C GLN A 107 6.64 -1.43 14.65
N ALA A 108 6.88 -0.62 15.68
CA ALA A 108 6.29 -0.81 17.00
C ALA A 108 4.75 -0.80 16.91
N LYS A 109 4.17 0.12 16.13
CA LYS A 109 2.72 0.17 15.88
C LYS A 109 2.21 -1.10 15.19
N LEU A 110 2.89 -1.56 14.14
CA LEU A 110 2.49 -2.75 13.38
C LEU A 110 2.56 -4.02 14.23
N GLN A 111 3.57 -4.12 15.10
CA GLN A 111 3.75 -5.24 16.03
C GLN A 111 2.74 -5.22 17.19
N ALA A 112 2.33 -4.03 17.62
CA ALA A 112 1.36 -3.85 18.70
C ALA A 112 -0.10 -4.13 18.28
N GLN A 113 -0.36 -4.48 17.02
CA GLN A 113 -1.70 -4.81 16.54
C GLN A 113 -2.31 -5.97 17.35
N PRO A 114 -3.60 -5.89 17.75
CA PRO A 114 -4.26 -6.95 18.48
C PRO A 114 -4.23 -8.27 17.71
N ALA A 115 -3.99 -9.40 18.39
CA ALA A 115 -3.84 -10.71 17.74
C ALA A 115 -5.04 -11.11 16.86
N GLY A 116 -6.25 -10.67 17.19
CA GLY A 116 -7.48 -10.92 16.42
C GLY A 116 -7.87 -9.85 15.40
N LYS A 117 -7.08 -8.77 15.26
CA LYS A 117 -7.30 -7.66 14.33
C LYS A 117 -6.00 -7.24 13.63
N LYS A 118 -5.29 -8.22 13.06
CA LYS A 118 -4.02 -7.96 12.36
C LYS A 118 -4.27 -7.54 10.92
N VAL A 119 -3.82 -6.34 10.58
CA VAL A 119 -3.70 -5.85 9.20
C VAL A 119 -2.28 -6.14 8.70
N ARG A 120 -2.18 -6.91 7.62
CA ARG A 120 -0.88 -7.23 6.98
C ARG A 120 -0.47 -6.11 6.04
N VAL A 121 0.82 -5.86 5.93
CA VAL A 121 1.39 -4.89 4.99
C VAL A 121 2.23 -5.62 3.97
N PHE A 122 1.85 -5.53 2.71
CA PHE A 122 2.60 -6.05 1.57
C PHE A 122 3.31 -4.88 0.90
N ALA A 123 4.64 -4.89 0.92
CA ALA A 123 5.46 -3.78 0.47
C ALA A 123 6.13 -4.11 -0.87
N ILE A 124 5.97 -3.23 -1.85
CA ILE A 124 6.51 -3.40 -3.20
C ILE A 124 7.45 -2.23 -3.49
N ALA A 125 8.73 -2.53 -3.66
CA ALA A 125 9.72 -1.58 -4.14
C ALA A 125 9.63 -1.48 -5.67
N TYR A 126 9.62 -0.27 -6.24
CA TYR A 126 9.73 -0.08 -7.69
C TYR A 126 10.74 1.00 -8.07
N GLY A 127 11.46 0.83 -9.18
CA GLY A 127 12.49 1.78 -9.58
C GLY A 127 13.75 1.72 -8.71
N ASN A 128 14.79 2.44 -9.13
CA ASN A 128 16.15 2.29 -8.60
C ASN A 128 16.44 3.07 -7.31
N GLN A 129 15.50 3.90 -6.84
CA GLN A 129 15.66 4.71 -5.63
C GLN A 129 14.84 4.19 -4.45
N ALA A 130 14.17 3.04 -4.62
CA ALA A 130 13.36 2.46 -3.56
C ALA A 130 14.21 2.07 -2.35
N ASP A 131 13.74 2.42 -1.16
CA ASP A 131 14.34 1.99 0.11
C ASP A 131 13.82 0.59 0.47
N THR A 132 14.50 -0.42 -0.05
CA THR A 132 14.11 -1.83 0.11
C THR A 132 14.22 -2.30 1.55
N ASP A 133 15.21 -1.81 2.31
CA ASP A 133 15.41 -2.18 3.72
C ASP A 133 14.24 -1.70 4.59
N SER A 134 13.84 -0.43 4.43
CA SER A 134 12.69 0.11 5.16
C SER A 134 11.39 -0.60 4.78
N LEU A 135 11.16 -0.86 3.49
CA LEU A 135 9.97 -1.57 3.02
C LEU A 135 9.90 -3.00 3.56
N LYS A 136 11.03 -3.71 3.59
CA LYS A 136 11.15 -5.05 4.16
C LYS A 136 10.88 -5.07 5.66
N ALA A 137 11.40 -4.09 6.40
CA ALA A 137 11.17 -3.95 7.83
C ALA A 137 9.69 -3.70 8.16
N ILE A 138 9.01 -2.87 7.35
CA ILE A 138 7.56 -2.59 7.47
C ILE A 138 6.74 -3.87 7.24
N ALA A 139 6.97 -4.57 6.12
CA ALA A 139 6.24 -5.78 5.80
C ALA A 139 6.39 -6.84 6.90
N SER A 140 7.63 -7.09 7.32
CA SER A 140 7.96 -8.06 8.37
C SER A 140 7.30 -7.73 9.71
N ALA A 141 7.25 -6.46 10.10
CA ALA A 141 6.64 -6.03 11.37
C ALA A 141 5.12 -6.30 11.43
N SER A 142 4.45 -6.32 10.29
CA SER A 142 3.00 -6.61 10.17
C SER A 142 2.68 -8.09 9.95
N GLY A 143 3.68 -8.92 9.65
CA GLY A 143 3.48 -10.30 9.19
C GLY A 143 2.99 -10.41 7.73
N GLY A 144 3.24 -9.39 6.92
CA GLY A 144 3.08 -9.43 5.47
C GLY A 144 4.41 -9.75 4.77
N GLU A 145 4.48 -9.45 3.47
CA GLU A 145 5.61 -9.81 2.62
C GLU A 145 6.16 -8.61 1.84
N PHE A 146 7.47 -8.66 1.57
CA PHE A 146 8.16 -7.67 0.76
C PHE A 146 8.49 -8.23 -0.61
N PHE A 147 8.24 -7.44 -1.65
CA PHE A 147 8.56 -7.78 -3.02
C PHE A 147 9.44 -6.72 -3.66
N ASP A 148 10.52 -7.19 -4.27
CA ASP A 148 11.43 -6.36 -5.05
C ASP A 148 10.98 -6.35 -6.53
N ALA A 149 10.39 -5.23 -6.93
CA ALA A 149 10.03 -4.93 -8.31
C ALA A 149 10.82 -3.72 -8.85
N THR A 150 12.06 -3.56 -8.39
CA THR A 150 12.96 -2.50 -8.87
C THR A 150 13.26 -2.67 -10.37
N ASP A 151 13.26 -3.92 -10.88
CA ASP A 151 13.21 -4.22 -12.31
C ASP A 151 11.78 -4.06 -12.87
N PRO A 152 11.53 -3.15 -13.83
CA PRO A 152 10.23 -2.98 -14.46
C PRO A 152 9.65 -4.26 -15.09
N LYS A 153 10.52 -5.22 -15.46
CA LYS A 153 10.11 -6.51 -16.04
C LYS A 153 9.49 -7.43 -14.99
N THR A 154 9.94 -7.37 -13.74
CA THR A 154 9.47 -8.25 -12.65
C THR A 154 8.24 -7.69 -11.94
N LEU A 155 7.97 -6.39 -12.09
CA LEU A 155 6.83 -5.74 -11.44
C LEU A 155 5.48 -6.40 -11.74
N LYS A 156 5.29 -6.89 -12.97
CA LYS A 156 4.06 -7.61 -13.33
C LYS A 156 3.93 -8.93 -12.57
N ASP A 157 5.01 -9.67 -12.46
CA ASP A 157 5.02 -10.97 -11.80
C ASP A 157 4.83 -10.80 -10.29
N VAL A 158 5.56 -9.86 -9.68
CA VAL A 158 5.40 -9.47 -8.27
C VAL A 158 3.97 -9.09 -7.94
N LEU A 159 3.32 -8.28 -8.77
CA LEU A 159 1.95 -7.85 -8.51
C LEU A 159 0.94 -9.00 -8.66
N ARG A 160 1.23 -10.00 -9.48
CA ARG A 160 0.45 -11.25 -9.52
C ARG A 160 0.65 -12.08 -8.26
N ASP A 161 1.90 -12.19 -7.77
CA ASP A 161 2.22 -12.93 -6.55
C ASP A 161 1.55 -12.31 -5.32
N VAL A 162 1.53 -10.97 -5.24
CA VAL A 162 0.79 -10.24 -4.20
C VAL A 162 -0.69 -10.56 -4.27
N ALA A 163 -1.29 -10.56 -5.46
CA ALA A 163 -2.71 -10.89 -5.62
C ALA A 163 -3.02 -12.36 -5.25
N GLY A 164 -2.09 -13.29 -5.45
CA GLY A 164 -2.21 -14.69 -5.05
C GLY A 164 -1.88 -14.97 -3.57
N SER A 165 -1.41 -13.96 -2.82
CA SER A 165 -1.12 -14.06 -1.39
C SER A 165 -2.36 -13.84 -0.50
N PHE A 166 -3.50 -13.54 -1.13
CA PHE A 166 -4.83 -13.36 -0.51
C PHE A 166 -5.73 -14.55 -0.82
#